data_AF-A0A956P3I8-F1
#
_entry.id   AF-A0A956P3I8-F1
#
_cell.length_a   1.000
_cell.length_b   1.000
_cell.length_c   1.000
_cell.angle_alpha   90.00
_cell.angle_beta   90.00
_cell.angle_gamma   90.00
#
_symmetry.space_group_name_H-M   'P 1'
#
loop_
_entity.id
_entity.type
_entity.pdbx_description
1 polymer ?
#
loop_
_entity_poly.entity_id
_entity_poly.type
_entity_poly.pdbx_seq_one_letter_code
_entity_poly.pdbx_strand_id
1 'polypeptide(L)'
;MAELAELLHYLTVALAVAVSSIGAGIGEGLASHAAIKAINKQPGARSDISKTMILGTALIETAAIMGLLISAIMLWGSESIERTTYTGIATLGIALAICISGFVIGIVSAFPAQQACLAIARQPFFAQKIVRFMLITQSIIQTPIVFSFIIAMLIKAQLTTIDSLADSFRLLGAGICIGFGSIGPSIGLAQFARTACSGLGINRDAYNKLLPFTFLSEAIIETPIIFALVVSILLLVTGIPNGNLLVGIAMLFAGFCTGFGTIGAGISSGKTSSAACHQIALAPEKYSLLARVSMFSQGLIDTCAIYALLISLLLIITSRYMV
;
A
#
# COMPACT_ATOMS: atom_id res chain seq x y z
N MET A 1 -16.36 -17.33 26.15
CA MET A 1 -16.09 -17.69 24.73
C MET A 1 -16.75 -16.70 23.78
N ALA A 2 -18.07 -16.45 23.87
CA ALA A 2 -18.76 -15.41 23.08
C ALA A 2 -18.25 -13.97 23.36
N GLU A 3 -17.96 -13.64 24.63
CA GLU A 3 -17.41 -12.32 25.01
C GLU A 3 -16.06 -12.01 24.34
N LEU A 4 -15.20 -13.01 24.13
CA LEU A 4 -13.92 -12.81 23.45
C LEU A 4 -14.12 -12.50 21.97
N ALA A 5 -15.09 -13.14 21.32
CA ALA A 5 -15.42 -12.89 19.92
C ALA A 5 -15.96 -11.46 19.72
N GLU A 6 -16.84 -11.01 20.62
CA GLU A 6 -17.34 -9.64 20.62
C GLU A 6 -16.23 -8.62 20.86
N LEU A 7 -15.36 -8.87 21.84
CA LEU A 7 -14.21 -8.02 22.11
C LEU A 7 -13.33 -7.87 20.85
N LEU A 8 -12.98 -8.99 20.19
CA LEU A 8 -12.14 -8.96 18.99
C LEU A 8 -12.81 -8.26 17.81
N HIS A 9 -14.13 -8.39 17.67
CA HIS A 9 -14.89 -7.69 16.65
C HIS A 9 -14.88 -6.17 16.87
N TYR A 10 -15.27 -5.69 18.05
CA TYR A 10 -15.27 -4.26 18.35
C TYR A 10 -13.86 -3.67 18.37
N LEU A 11 -12.85 -4.44 18.81
CA LEU A 11 -11.45 -4.06 18.71
C LEU A 11 -11.02 -3.87 17.25
N THR A 12 -11.40 -4.78 16.35
CA THR A 12 -11.13 -4.67 14.91
C THR A 12 -11.72 -3.38 14.34
N VAL A 13 -12.98 -3.08 14.67
CA VAL A 13 -13.67 -1.86 14.22
C VAL A 13 -12.94 -0.61 14.70
N ALA A 14 -12.61 -0.54 15.99
CA ALA A 14 -11.94 0.62 16.56
C ALA A 14 -10.53 0.81 15.98
N LEU A 15 -9.76 -0.29 15.85
CA LEU A 15 -8.38 -0.25 15.39
C LEU A 15 -8.28 0.18 13.92
N ALA A 16 -9.18 -0.32 13.07
CA ALA A 16 -9.16 -0.01 11.64
C ALA A 16 -9.33 1.48 11.33
N VAL A 17 -10.20 2.19 12.05
CA VAL A 17 -10.30 3.66 11.94
C VAL A 17 -9.11 4.33 12.61
N ALA A 18 -8.86 4.02 13.88
CA ALA A 18 -7.89 4.76 14.68
C ALA A 18 -6.48 4.75 14.06
N VAL A 19 -6.00 3.59 13.63
CA VAL A 19 -4.64 3.45 13.08
C VAL A 19 -4.53 4.12 11.71
N SER A 20 -5.55 3.99 10.86
CA SER A 20 -5.57 4.63 9.53
C SER A 20 -5.62 6.15 9.65
N SER A 21 -6.42 6.68 10.58
CA SER A 21 -6.50 8.12 10.85
C SER A 21 -5.21 8.71 11.41
N ILE A 22 -4.46 7.96 12.23
CA ILE A 22 -3.14 8.40 12.69
C ILE A 22 -2.20 8.57 11.49
N GLY A 23 -2.16 7.59 10.58
CA GLY A 23 -1.32 7.65 9.39
C GLY A 23 -1.66 8.86 8.50
N ALA A 24 -2.94 9.04 8.21
CA ALA A 24 -3.43 10.17 7.41
C ALA A 24 -3.11 11.52 8.07
N GLY A 25 -3.44 11.70 9.35
CA GLY A 25 -3.20 12.96 10.06
C GLY A 25 -1.71 13.35 10.11
N ILE A 26 -0.81 12.38 10.29
CA ILE A 26 0.65 12.63 10.19
C ILE A 26 1.02 13.05 8.77
N GLY A 27 0.51 12.35 7.75
CA GLY A 27 0.77 12.67 6.34
C GLY A 27 0.28 14.06 5.94
N GLU A 28 -0.93 14.45 6.35
CA GLU A 28 -1.49 15.76 6.08
C GLU A 28 -0.69 16.88 6.74
N GLY A 29 -0.28 16.69 7.99
CA GLY A 29 0.61 17.62 8.69
C GLY A 29 1.96 17.79 7.98
N LEU A 30 2.52 16.68 7.49
CA LEU A 30 3.76 16.66 6.70
C LEU A 30 3.61 17.45 5.39
N ALA A 31 2.53 17.24 4.64
CA ALA A 31 2.25 17.98 3.40
C ALA A 31 2.03 19.48 3.67
N SER A 32 1.25 19.80 4.70
CA SER A 32 0.95 21.17 5.12
C SER A 32 2.19 21.94 5.54
N HIS A 33 3.09 21.31 6.31
CA HIS A 33 4.37 21.90 6.70
C HIS A 33 5.21 22.29 5.48
N ALA A 34 5.31 21.41 4.48
CA ALA A 34 6.06 21.70 3.26
C ALA A 34 5.41 22.82 2.43
N ALA A 35 4.07 22.87 2.39
CA ALA A 35 3.33 23.94 1.71
C ALA A 35 3.58 25.31 2.35
N ILE A 36 3.55 25.42 3.69
CA ILE A 36 3.88 26.66 4.40
C ILE A 36 5.30 27.12 4.07
N LYS A 37 6.28 26.20 4.11
CA LYS A 37 7.67 26.49 3.74
C LYS A 37 7.80 26.92 2.28
N ALA A 38 7.05 26.32 1.37
CA ALA A 38 7.03 26.66 -0.04
C ALA A 38 6.42 28.06 -0.27
N ILE A 39 5.32 28.40 0.39
CA ILE A 39 4.68 29.73 0.34
C ILE A 39 5.64 30.80 0.87
N ASN A 40 6.34 30.54 1.98
CA ASN A 40 7.31 31.47 2.52
C ASN A 40 8.47 31.74 1.55
N LYS A 41 8.90 30.72 0.79
CA LYS A 41 9.94 30.87 -0.24
C LYS A 41 9.44 31.58 -1.49
N GLN A 42 8.19 31.38 -1.87
CA GLN A 42 7.59 31.97 -3.07
C GLN A 42 6.14 32.42 -2.81
N PRO A 43 5.93 33.61 -2.23
CA PRO A 43 4.59 34.11 -1.92
C PRO A 43 3.71 34.32 -3.16
N GLY A 44 4.32 34.66 -4.30
CA GLY A 44 3.61 34.86 -5.57
C GLY A 44 2.93 33.59 -6.11
N ALA A 45 3.40 32.41 -5.70
CA ALA A 45 2.84 31.12 -6.10
C ALA A 45 1.87 30.54 -5.06
N ARG A 46 1.46 31.34 -4.06
CA ARG A 46 0.61 30.87 -2.94
C ARG A 46 -0.64 30.14 -3.42
N SER A 47 -1.35 30.69 -4.40
CA SER A 47 -2.59 30.08 -4.90
C SER A 47 -2.36 28.65 -5.41
N ASP A 48 -1.31 28.45 -6.21
CA ASP A 48 -1.00 27.13 -6.76
C ASP A 48 -0.47 26.17 -5.69
N ILE A 49 0.37 26.63 -4.78
CA ILE A 49 0.88 25.82 -3.67
C ILE A 49 -0.26 25.38 -2.74
N SER A 50 -1.16 26.30 -2.36
CA SER A 50 -2.32 25.96 -1.52
C SER A 50 -3.25 24.98 -2.21
N LYS A 51 -3.53 25.15 -3.51
CA LYS A 51 -4.30 24.17 -4.30
C LYS A 51 -3.62 22.81 -4.32
N THR A 52 -2.31 22.78 -4.53
CA THR A 52 -1.52 21.54 -4.56
C THR A 52 -1.58 20.81 -3.22
N MET A 53 -1.41 21.55 -2.12
CA MET A 53 -1.53 21.03 -0.77
C MET A 53 -2.91 20.40 -0.54
N ILE A 54 -4.00 21.13 -0.83
CA ILE A 54 -5.37 20.64 -0.64
C ILE A 54 -5.64 19.37 -1.45
N LEU A 55 -5.21 19.34 -2.71
CA LEU A 55 -5.36 18.17 -3.56
C LEU A 55 -4.52 16.98 -3.05
N GLY A 56 -3.31 17.25 -2.56
CA GLY A 56 -2.44 16.24 -1.96
C GLY A 56 -3.01 15.67 -0.67
N THR A 57 -3.52 16.51 0.24
CA THR A 57 -4.13 16.06 1.50
C THR A 57 -5.42 15.28 1.25
N ALA A 58 -6.24 15.70 0.28
CA ALA A 58 -7.44 14.93 -0.09
C ALA A 58 -7.12 13.49 -0.53
N LEU A 59 -5.99 13.27 -1.22
CA LEU A 59 -5.53 11.92 -1.54
C LEU A 59 -4.95 11.17 -0.33
N ILE A 60 -4.23 11.85 0.57
CA ILE A 60 -3.73 11.25 1.82
C ILE A 60 -4.89 10.74 2.69
N GLU A 61 -5.97 11.52 2.78
CA GLU A 61 -7.15 11.21 3.58
C GLU A 61 -7.88 9.93 3.13
N THR A 62 -7.69 9.50 1.88
CA THR A 62 -8.32 8.27 1.36
C THR A 62 -7.95 7.03 2.20
N ALA A 63 -6.76 7.00 2.81
CA ALA A 63 -6.36 5.93 3.72
C ALA A 63 -7.25 5.87 4.98
N ALA A 64 -7.56 7.03 5.57
CA ALA A 64 -8.47 7.13 6.71
C ALA A 64 -9.91 6.79 6.30
N ILE A 65 -10.35 7.22 5.11
CA ILE A 65 -11.68 6.90 4.58
C ILE A 65 -11.86 5.39 4.40
N MET A 66 -10.84 4.66 3.93
CA MET A 66 -10.91 3.19 3.80
C MET A 66 -11.03 2.50 5.17
N GLY A 67 -10.31 3.00 6.18
CA GLY A 67 -10.45 2.56 7.58
C GLY A 67 -11.84 2.83 8.13
N LEU A 68 -12.38 4.03 7.90
CA LEU A 68 -13.75 4.39 8.30
C LEU A 68 -14.79 3.50 7.63
N LEU A 69 -14.65 3.26 6.32
CA LEU A 69 -15.59 2.49 5.52
C LEU A 69 -15.67 1.04 6.01
N ILE A 70 -14.54 0.38 6.24
CA ILE A 70 -14.56 -1.01 6.73
C ILE A 70 -15.17 -1.09 8.14
N SER A 71 -14.88 -0.12 9.01
CA SER A 71 -15.42 -0.08 10.37
C SER A 71 -16.92 0.17 10.39
N ALA A 72 -17.42 1.08 9.56
CA ALA A 72 -18.85 1.29 9.35
C ALA A 72 -19.55 0.02 8.83
N ILE A 73 -18.96 -0.64 7.84
CA ILE A 73 -19.47 -1.90 7.27
C ILE A 73 -19.48 -3.03 8.31
N MET A 74 -18.49 -3.07 9.19
CA MET A 74 -18.41 -4.09 10.25
C MET A 74 -19.42 -3.83 11.38
N LEU A 75 -19.65 -2.56 11.74
CA LEU A 75 -20.66 -2.18 12.74
C LEU A 75 -22.08 -2.48 12.27
N TRP A 76 -22.46 -2.02 11.08
CA TRP A 76 -23.83 -2.16 10.58
C TRP A 76 -24.10 -3.48 9.85
N GLY A 77 -23.07 -4.13 9.30
CA GLY A 77 -23.23 -5.33 8.48
C GLY A 77 -23.00 -6.65 9.21
N SER A 78 -23.06 -6.69 10.55
CA SER A 78 -22.74 -7.86 11.38
C SER A 78 -23.96 -8.55 12.03
N GLU A 79 -25.19 -8.15 11.70
CA GLU A 79 -26.41 -8.65 12.35
C GLU A 79 -26.66 -10.17 12.18
N SER A 80 -26.04 -10.81 11.18
CA SER A 80 -26.21 -12.24 10.88
C SER A 80 -24.99 -13.12 11.21
N ILE A 81 -23.95 -12.59 11.86
CA ILE A 81 -22.70 -13.32 12.10
C ILE A 81 -22.74 -13.98 13.48
N GLU A 82 -22.71 -15.31 13.54
CA GLU A 82 -22.52 -16.04 14.79
C GLU A 82 -21.14 -15.71 15.38
N ARG A 83 -21.15 -15.14 16.60
CA ARG A 83 -19.94 -14.67 17.28
C ARG A 83 -19.26 -15.79 18.03
N THR A 84 -18.58 -16.65 17.27
CA THR A 84 -17.67 -17.67 17.81
C THR A 84 -16.26 -17.12 17.96
N THR A 85 -15.43 -17.76 18.79
CA THR A 85 -14.02 -17.38 18.93
C THR A 85 -13.27 -17.46 17.60
N TYR A 86 -13.69 -18.34 16.70
CA TYR A 86 -13.12 -18.49 15.36
C TYR A 86 -13.41 -17.30 14.45
N THR A 87 -14.65 -16.78 14.46
CA THR A 87 -14.99 -15.58 13.71
C THR A 87 -14.25 -14.35 14.25
N GLY A 88 -14.05 -14.27 15.58
CA GLY A 88 -13.23 -13.22 16.21
C GLY A 88 -11.75 -13.24 15.80
N ILE A 89 -11.14 -14.42 15.60
CA ILE A 89 -9.76 -14.50 15.09
C ILE A 89 -9.69 -14.09 13.62
N ALA A 90 -10.70 -14.46 12.82
CA ALA A 90 -10.74 -14.09 11.41
C ALA A 90 -10.93 -12.58 11.19
N THR A 91 -11.71 -11.89 12.04
CA THR A 91 -11.85 -10.43 11.98
C THR A 91 -10.54 -9.69 12.25
N LEU A 92 -9.62 -10.26 13.03
CA LEU A 92 -8.27 -9.69 13.15
C LEU A 92 -7.52 -9.67 11.82
N GLY A 93 -7.79 -10.60 10.90
CA GLY A 93 -7.27 -10.55 9.52
C GLY A 93 -7.70 -9.29 8.78
N ILE A 94 -8.95 -8.85 8.97
CA ILE A 94 -9.47 -7.59 8.43
C ILE A 94 -8.71 -6.41 9.05
N ALA A 95 -8.52 -6.42 10.37
CA ALA A 95 -7.77 -5.37 11.06
C ALA A 95 -6.35 -5.25 10.51
N LEU A 96 -5.62 -6.37 10.38
CA LEU A 96 -4.23 -6.38 9.94
C LEU A 96 -4.08 -5.95 8.47
N ALA A 97 -5.03 -6.31 7.61
CA ALA A 97 -5.03 -5.85 6.22
C ALA A 97 -5.09 -4.31 6.16
N ILE A 98 -6.04 -3.69 6.88
CA ILE A 98 -6.35 -2.27 6.75
C ILE A 98 -5.44 -1.38 7.60
N CYS A 99 -5.20 -1.75 8.86
CA CYS A 99 -4.44 -0.91 9.78
C CYS A 99 -3.02 -0.67 9.27
N ILE A 100 -2.36 -1.75 8.82
CA ILE A 100 -0.98 -1.67 8.38
C ILE A 100 -0.86 -0.84 7.10
N SER A 101 -1.67 -1.15 6.08
CA SER A 101 -1.63 -0.41 4.81
C SER A 101 -2.09 1.03 4.99
N GLY A 102 -3.13 1.28 5.78
CA GLY A 102 -3.70 2.61 6.02
C GLY A 102 -2.72 3.52 6.76
N PHE A 103 -2.06 2.99 7.79
CA PHE A 103 -1.02 3.72 8.52
C PHE A 103 0.15 4.09 7.61
N VAL A 104 0.69 3.12 6.88
CA VAL A 104 1.87 3.35 6.02
C VAL A 104 1.51 4.31 4.89
N ILE A 105 0.43 4.06 4.14
CA ILE A 105 0.04 4.89 3.00
C ILE A 105 -0.32 6.30 3.42
N GLY A 106 -1.03 6.47 4.53
CA GLY A 106 -1.37 7.80 5.05
C GLY A 106 -0.12 8.65 5.25
N ILE A 107 0.95 8.07 5.81
CA ILE A 107 2.22 8.79 6.03
C ILE A 107 2.97 9.01 4.72
N VAL A 108 3.20 7.95 3.94
CA VAL A 108 4.11 8.02 2.78
C VAL A 108 3.52 8.77 1.60
N SER A 109 2.18 8.81 1.47
CA SER A 109 1.48 9.62 0.45
C SER A 109 1.76 11.12 0.58
N ALA A 110 2.25 11.58 1.73
CA ALA A 110 2.65 12.97 1.90
C ALA A 110 3.91 13.33 1.09
N PHE A 111 4.80 12.38 0.82
CA PHE A 111 6.10 12.67 0.21
C PHE A 111 6.02 13.31 -1.19
N PRO A 112 5.20 12.82 -2.15
CA PRO A 112 5.00 13.51 -3.42
C PRO A 112 4.36 14.88 -3.25
N ALA A 113 3.36 15.04 -2.37
CA ALA A 113 2.70 16.31 -2.11
C ALA A 113 3.66 17.37 -1.57
N GLN A 114 4.51 16.99 -0.62
CA GLN A 114 5.57 17.85 -0.08
C GLN A 114 6.51 18.36 -1.17
N GLN A 115 7.00 17.46 -2.02
CA GLN A 115 7.95 17.85 -3.07
C GLN A 115 7.28 18.61 -4.20
N ALA A 116 6.02 18.32 -4.52
CA ALA A 116 5.26 19.10 -5.50
C ALA A 116 5.12 20.57 -5.04
N CYS A 117 4.73 20.81 -3.79
CA CYS A 117 4.69 22.17 -3.22
C CYS A 117 6.04 22.90 -3.33
N LEU A 118 7.13 22.22 -2.97
CA LEU A 118 8.48 22.78 -3.05
C LEU A 118 8.95 22.99 -4.50
N ALA A 119 8.58 22.10 -5.42
CA ALA A 119 8.89 22.19 -6.84
C ALA A 119 8.14 23.37 -7.49
N ILE A 120 6.87 23.60 -7.13
CA ILE A 120 6.10 24.76 -7.58
C ILE A 120 6.73 26.06 -7.09
N ALA A 121 7.22 26.12 -5.85
CA ALA A 121 7.94 27.28 -5.36
C ALA A 121 9.21 27.58 -6.17
N ARG A 122 9.88 26.55 -6.71
CA ARG A 122 11.03 26.70 -7.62
C ARG A 122 10.60 27.07 -9.05
N GLN A 123 9.47 26.56 -9.53
CA GLN A 123 8.99 26.73 -10.90
C GLN A 123 7.49 27.10 -10.97
N PRO A 124 7.11 28.34 -10.60
CA PRO A 124 5.70 28.72 -10.48
C PRO A 124 4.95 28.66 -11.81
N PHE A 125 5.60 29.04 -12.92
CA PHE A 125 4.99 29.00 -14.25
C PHE A 125 4.72 27.59 -14.79
N PHE A 126 5.25 26.55 -14.13
CA PHE A 126 5.04 25.15 -14.50
C PHE A 126 4.12 24.41 -13.53
N ALA A 127 3.46 25.13 -12.62
CA ALA A 127 2.72 24.55 -11.50
C ALA A 127 1.63 23.56 -11.93
N GLN A 128 0.84 23.90 -12.95
CA GLN A 128 -0.26 23.04 -13.39
C GLN A 128 0.22 21.65 -13.83
N LYS A 129 1.38 21.55 -14.48
CA LYS A 129 1.94 20.25 -14.88
C LYS A 129 2.49 19.48 -13.68
N ILE A 130 3.09 20.17 -12.70
CA ILE A 130 3.56 19.56 -11.45
C ILE A 130 2.37 19.01 -10.65
N VAL A 131 1.27 19.76 -10.52
CA VAL A 131 0.05 19.31 -9.83
C VAL A 131 -0.51 18.06 -10.49
N ARG A 132 -0.66 18.07 -11.82
CA ARG A 132 -1.15 16.89 -12.56
C ARG A 132 -0.23 15.69 -12.38
N PHE A 133 1.07 15.89 -12.43
CA PHE A 133 2.05 14.83 -12.23
C PHE A 133 1.96 14.24 -10.81
N MET A 134 1.91 15.11 -9.79
CA MET A 134 1.72 14.71 -8.40
C MET A 134 0.46 13.86 -8.25
N LEU A 135 -0.69 14.34 -8.77
CA LEU A 135 -1.95 13.61 -8.70
C LEU A 135 -1.85 12.20 -9.30
N ILE A 136 -1.22 12.06 -10.47
CA ILE A 136 -1.02 10.78 -11.13
C ILE A 136 -0.21 9.83 -10.22
N THR A 137 0.96 10.26 -9.78
CA THR A 137 1.84 9.43 -8.92
C THR A 137 1.19 9.08 -7.58
N GLN A 138 0.48 10.04 -7.00
CA GLN A 138 -0.15 9.88 -5.71
C GLN A 138 -1.40 8.98 -5.79
N SER A 139 -2.12 8.96 -6.92
CA SER A 139 -3.18 8.00 -7.17
C SER A 139 -2.65 6.57 -7.28
N ILE A 140 -1.48 6.36 -7.88
CA ILE A 140 -0.85 5.03 -7.97
C ILE A 140 -0.39 4.56 -6.58
N ILE A 141 0.12 5.46 -5.74
CA ILE A 141 0.46 5.14 -4.34
C ILE A 141 -0.76 4.67 -3.52
N GLN A 142 -2.00 4.94 -3.96
CA GLN A 142 -3.21 4.47 -3.25
C GLN A 142 -3.61 3.03 -3.59
N THR A 143 -3.07 2.39 -4.62
CA THR A 143 -3.48 1.03 -4.99
C THR A 143 -3.34 0.00 -3.85
N PRO A 144 -2.32 0.07 -2.96
CA PRO A 144 -2.20 -0.90 -1.88
C PRO A 144 -3.32 -0.86 -0.84
N ILE A 145 -3.83 0.32 -0.48
CA ILE A 145 -4.97 0.41 0.46
C ILE A 145 -6.26 -0.09 -0.20
N VAL A 146 -6.42 0.12 -1.51
CA VAL A 146 -7.55 -0.43 -2.26
C VAL A 146 -7.50 -1.97 -2.26
N PHE A 147 -6.33 -2.56 -2.48
CA PHE A 147 -6.16 -4.02 -2.40
C PHE A 147 -6.42 -4.57 -1.00
N SER A 148 -5.91 -3.92 0.04
CA SER A 148 -6.22 -4.27 1.44
C SER A 148 -7.72 -4.17 1.74
N PHE A 149 -8.40 -3.14 1.22
CA PHE A 149 -9.85 -2.98 1.35
C PHE A 149 -10.62 -4.12 0.67
N ILE A 150 -10.23 -4.51 -0.54
CA ILE A 150 -10.85 -5.64 -1.24
C ILE A 150 -10.66 -6.93 -0.44
N ILE A 151 -9.46 -7.22 0.05
CA ILE A 151 -9.20 -8.42 0.86
C ILE A 151 -9.99 -8.40 2.18
N ALA A 152 -10.06 -7.26 2.86
CA ALA A 152 -10.88 -7.08 4.06
C ALA A 152 -12.36 -7.41 3.79
N MET A 153 -12.91 -6.91 2.68
CA MET A 153 -14.29 -7.20 2.27
C MET A 153 -14.51 -8.68 1.93
N LEU A 154 -13.55 -9.32 1.28
CA LEU A 154 -13.62 -10.75 0.97
C LEU A 154 -13.52 -11.62 2.23
N ILE A 155 -12.68 -11.25 3.20
CA ILE A 155 -12.62 -11.92 4.51
C ILE A 155 -13.97 -11.78 5.21
N LYS A 156 -14.55 -10.56 5.26
CA LYS A 156 -15.88 -10.32 5.83
C LYS A 156 -16.93 -11.24 5.23
N ALA A 157 -16.94 -11.41 3.91
CA ALA A 157 -17.93 -12.22 3.21
C ALA A 157 -17.89 -13.71 3.61
N GLN A 158 -16.75 -14.20 4.10
CA GLN A 158 -16.58 -15.60 4.52
C GLN A 158 -16.79 -15.82 6.03
N LEU A 159 -17.01 -14.76 6.82
CA LEU A 159 -17.15 -14.88 8.28
C LEU A 159 -18.32 -15.79 8.72
N THR A 160 -19.36 -15.93 7.91
CA THR A 160 -20.53 -16.78 8.21
C THR A 160 -20.29 -18.27 7.95
N THR A 161 -19.17 -18.63 7.31
CA THR A 161 -18.86 -20.02 6.90
C THR A 161 -17.75 -20.65 7.74
N ILE A 162 -17.36 -20.01 8.85
CA ILE A 162 -16.20 -20.43 9.65
C ILE A 162 -16.64 -21.41 10.74
N ASP A 163 -16.32 -22.68 10.53
CA ASP A 163 -16.63 -23.74 11.49
C ASP A 163 -15.38 -24.24 12.26
N SER A 164 -14.18 -23.91 11.77
CA SER A 164 -12.92 -24.45 12.31
C SER A 164 -11.88 -23.37 12.63
N LEU A 165 -10.99 -23.68 13.59
CA LEU A 165 -9.83 -22.84 13.90
C LEU A 165 -8.88 -22.71 12.70
N ALA A 166 -8.80 -23.74 11.87
CA ALA A 166 -7.96 -23.75 10.68
C ALA A 166 -8.42 -22.67 9.68
N ASP A 167 -9.73 -22.49 9.50
CA ASP A 167 -10.30 -21.47 8.63
C ASP A 167 -10.00 -20.05 9.14
N SER A 168 -10.03 -19.84 10.46
CA SER A 168 -9.61 -18.57 11.05
C SER A 168 -8.16 -18.24 10.74
N PHE A 169 -7.24 -19.21 10.84
CA PHE A 169 -5.82 -19.00 10.52
C PHE A 169 -5.56 -18.74 9.04
N ARG A 170 -6.33 -19.36 8.15
CA ARG A 170 -6.30 -19.07 6.71
C ARG A 170 -6.71 -17.63 6.42
N LEU A 171 -7.83 -17.16 7.00
CA LEU A 171 -8.34 -15.80 6.81
C LEU A 171 -7.41 -14.75 7.45
N LEU A 172 -6.88 -15.06 8.63
CA LEU A 172 -5.85 -14.25 9.28
C LEU A 172 -4.58 -14.16 8.39
N GLY A 173 -4.14 -15.27 7.81
CA GLY A 173 -3.01 -15.33 6.88
C GLY A 173 -3.23 -14.47 5.63
N ALA A 174 -4.43 -14.48 5.07
CA ALA A 174 -4.78 -13.62 3.93
C ALA A 174 -4.66 -12.12 4.29
N GLY A 175 -5.13 -11.73 5.48
CA GLY A 175 -5.04 -10.36 5.97
C GLY A 175 -3.60 -9.91 6.26
N ILE A 176 -2.81 -10.77 6.92
CA ILE A 176 -1.38 -10.53 7.20
C ILE A 176 -0.59 -10.38 5.91
N CYS A 177 -0.86 -11.24 4.91
CA CYS A 177 -0.14 -11.24 3.65
C CYS A 177 -0.27 -9.89 2.93
N ILE A 178 -1.49 -9.39 2.73
CA ILE A 178 -1.69 -8.10 2.06
C ILE A 178 -1.27 -6.91 2.92
N GLY A 179 -1.55 -6.96 4.24
CA GLY A 179 -1.22 -5.90 5.18
C GLY A 179 0.28 -5.62 5.21
N PHE A 180 1.08 -6.63 5.58
CA PHE A 180 2.55 -6.49 5.57
C PHE A 180 3.10 -6.39 4.14
N GLY A 181 2.49 -7.08 3.19
CA GLY A 181 2.92 -7.08 1.80
C GLY A 181 2.83 -5.71 1.14
N SER A 182 1.94 -4.84 1.63
CA SER A 182 1.78 -3.46 1.16
C SER A 182 2.89 -2.51 1.62
N ILE A 183 3.58 -2.79 2.73
CA ILE A 183 4.51 -1.85 3.38
C ILE A 183 5.64 -1.45 2.42
N GLY A 184 6.32 -2.44 1.86
CA GLY A 184 7.51 -2.21 1.03
C GLY A 184 7.20 -1.43 -0.24
N PRO A 185 6.28 -1.92 -1.08
CA PRO A 185 5.85 -1.24 -2.30
C PRO A 185 5.33 0.17 -2.02
N SER A 186 4.51 0.39 -0.98
CA SER A 186 4.00 1.73 -0.64
C SER A 186 5.12 2.73 -0.35
N ILE A 187 6.11 2.32 0.46
CA ILE A 187 7.29 3.14 0.76
C ILE A 187 8.11 3.39 -0.52
N GLY A 188 8.32 2.36 -1.33
CA GLY A 188 9.08 2.45 -2.58
C GLY A 188 8.45 3.41 -3.59
N LEU A 189 7.15 3.28 -3.83
CA LEU A 189 6.35 4.15 -4.71
C LEU A 189 6.43 5.60 -4.24
N ALA A 190 6.22 5.84 -2.94
CA ALA A 190 6.27 7.18 -2.37
C ALA A 190 7.67 7.83 -2.46
N GLN A 191 8.74 7.08 -2.21
CA GLN A 191 10.12 7.57 -2.35
C GLN A 191 10.44 7.94 -3.79
N PHE A 192 10.00 7.11 -4.73
CA PHE A 192 10.13 7.36 -6.15
C PHE A 192 9.34 8.62 -6.58
N ALA A 193 8.05 8.68 -6.26
CA ALA A 193 7.18 9.81 -6.59
C ALA A 193 7.68 11.13 -6.00
N ARG A 194 8.20 11.10 -4.76
CA ARG A 194 8.89 12.22 -4.12
C ARG A 194 10.03 12.75 -5.01
N THR A 195 10.90 11.84 -5.46
CA THR A 195 12.07 12.20 -6.27
C THR A 195 11.65 12.68 -7.65
N ALA A 196 10.62 12.06 -8.25
CA ALA A 196 10.06 12.46 -9.53
C ALA A 196 9.46 13.88 -9.50
N CYS A 197 8.65 14.20 -8.47
CA CYS A 197 8.14 15.56 -8.25
C CYS A 197 9.28 16.57 -8.04
N SER A 198 10.32 16.20 -7.28
CA SER A 198 11.48 17.06 -7.08
C SER A 198 12.25 17.31 -8.38
N GLY A 199 12.38 16.28 -9.23
CA GLY A 199 13.03 16.35 -10.53
C GLY A 199 12.38 17.36 -11.48
N LEU A 200 11.05 17.46 -11.48
CA LEU A 200 10.33 18.49 -12.23
C LEU A 200 10.66 19.90 -11.74
N GLY A 201 10.90 20.08 -10.44
CA GLY A 201 11.34 21.34 -9.86
C GLY A 201 12.79 21.72 -10.24
N ILE A 202 13.61 20.74 -10.63
CA ILE A 202 14.99 20.94 -11.09
C ILE A 202 15.00 21.28 -12.59
N ASN A 203 14.33 20.46 -13.41
CA ASN A 203 14.34 20.59 -14.86
C ASN A 203 12.95 20.33 -15.45
N ARG A 204 12.33 21.38 -16.02
CA ARG A 204 11.00 21.29 -16.64
C ARG A 204 11.00 20.50 -17.95
N ASP A 205 12.13 20.47 -18.66
CA ASP A 205 12.24 19.83 -19.97
C ASP A 205 12.31 18.30 -19.85
N ALA A 206 12.65 17.81 -18.66
CA ALA A 206 12.63 16.39 -18.32
C ALA A 206 11.22 15.79 -18.27
N TYR A 207 10.14 16.60 -18.23
CA TYR A 207 8.77 16.13 -18.05
C TYR A 207 8.36 15.02 -19.02
N ASN A 208 8.66 15.20 -20.31
CA ASN A 208 8.27 14.25 -21.37
C ASN A 208 9.02 12.91 -21.27
N LYS A 209 10.10 12.85 -20.49
CA LYS A 209 10.86 11.63 -20.22
C LYS A 209 10.52 11.03 -18.86
N LEU A 210 10.32 11.88 -17.85
CA LEU A 210 9.97 11.47 -16.50
C LEU A 210 8.57 10.86 -16.44
N LEU A 211 7.58 11.42 -17.12
CA LEU A 211 6.20 10.90 -17.07
C LEU A 211 6.10 9.43 -17.51
N PRO A 212 6.57 9.01 -18.71
CA PRO A 212 6.48 7.60 -19.10
C PRO A 212 7.36 6.69 -18.22
N PHE A 213 8.52 7.18 -17.77
CA PHE A 213 9.38 6.41 -16.85
C PHE A 213 8.76 6.21 -15.48
N THR A 214 7.98 7.17 -15.02
CA THR A 214 7.22 7.10 -13.77
C THR A 214 6.19 6.00 -13.82
N PHE A 215 5.35 5.96 -14.85
CA PHE A 215 4.37 4.87 -14.99
C PHE A 215 5.04 3.50 -15.03
N LEU A 216 6.12 3.36 -15.79
CA LEU A 216 6.80 2.08 -15.94
C LEU A 216 7.52 1.66 -14.64
N SER A 217 8.18 2.59 -13.95
CA SER A 217 8.86 2.27 -12.68
C SER A 217 7.86 1.99 -11.57
N GLU A 218 6.79 2.78 -11.44
CA GLU A 218 5.76 2.52 -10.42
C GLU A 218 5.09 1.16 -10.64
N ALA A 219 4.79 0.79 -11.89
CA ALA A 219 4.26 -0.54 -12.20
C ALA A 219 5.21 -1.68 -11.77
N ILE A 220 6.52 -1.51 -11.91
CA ILE A 220 7.51 -2.52 -11.47
C ILE A 220 7.61 -2.56 -9.94
N ILE A 221 7.70 -1.39 -9.28
CA ILE A 221 7.74 -1.28 -7.81
C ILE A 221 6.48 -1.90 -7.17
N GLU A 222 5.35 -1.88 -7.89
CA GLU A 222 4.09 -2.46 -7.47
C GLU A 222 4.00 -3.98 -7.66
N THR A 223 4.89 -4.62 -8.43
CA THR A 223 4.82 -6.08 -8.64
C THR A 223 4.80 -6.92 -7.34
N PRO A 224 5.55 -6.57 -6.26
CA PRO A 224 5.53 -7.37 -5.04
C PRO A 224 4.19 -7.29 -4.31
N ILE A 225 3.43 -6.19 -4.42
CA ILE A 225 2.10 -6.16 -3.82
C ILE A 225 1.10 -7.01 -4.59
N ILE A 226 1.25 -7.11 -5.92
CA ILE A 226 0.42 -8.04 -6.70
C ILE A 226 0.68 -9.48 -6.28
N PHE A 227 1.92 -9.85 -5.95
CA PHE A 227 2.22 -11.18 -5.38
C PHE A 227 1.51 -11.41 -4.03
N ALA A 228 1.54 -10.43 -3.13
CA ALA A 228 0.81 -10.50 -1.87
C ALA A 228 -0.71 -10.61 -2.08
N LEU A 229 -1.28 -9.82 -3.01
CA LEU A 229 -2.69 -9.88 -3.38
C LEU A 229 -3.08 -11.26 -3.92
N VAL A 230 -2.28 -11.82 -4.82
CA VAL A 230 -2.53 -13.15 -5.40
C VAL A 230 -2.50 -14.23 -4.31
N VAL A 231 -1.53 -14.17 -3.39
CA VAL A 231 -1.46 -15.13 -2.27
C VAL A 231 -2.65 -14.95 -1.32
N SER A 232 -3.03 -13.72 -0.97
CA SER A 232 -4.22 -13.45 -0.16
C SER A 232 -5.50 -13.98 -0.80
N ILE A 233 -5.71 -13.77 -2.09
CA ILE A 233 -6.87 -14.30 -2.83
C ILE A 233 -6.81 -15.83 -2.86
N LEU A 234 -5.63 -16.41 -3.11
CA LEU A 234 -5.47 -17.86 -3.13
C LEU A 234 -5.84 -18.48 -1.78
N LEU A 235 -5.35 -17.90 -0.68
CA LEU A 235 -5.72 -18.28 0.68
C LEU A 235 -7.22 -18.16 0.92
N LEU A 236 -7.88 -17.11 0.37
CA LEU A 236 -9.33 -16.93 0.48
C LEU A 236 -10.14 -17.99 -0.30
N VAL A 237 -9.59 -18.50 -1.40
CA VAL A 237 -10.27 -19.49 -2.27
C VAL A 237 -9.95 -20.93 -1.87
N THR A 238 -8.79 -21.19 -1.26
CA THR A 238 -8.41 -22.54 -0.83
C THR A 238 -9.15 -22.94 0.44
N GLY A 239 -10.24 -23.69 0.31
CA GLY A 239 -10.87 -24.36 1.44
C GLY A 239 -9.93 -25.38 2.11
N ILE A 240 -10.17 -25.65 3.40
CA ILE A 240 -9.37 -26.61 4.19
C ILE A 240 -10.12 -27.94 4.27
N PRO A 241 -9.59 -29.02 3.69
CA PRO A 241 -10.21 -30.34 3.83
C PRO A 241 -10.14 -30.79 5.30
N ASN A 242 -11.27 -31.26 5.85
CA ASN A 242 -11.39 -31.84 7.19
C ASN A 242 -11.03 -30.93 8.38
N GLY A 243 -10.90 -29.61 8.17
CA GLY A 243 -10.56 -28.67 9.25
C GLY A 243 -9.21 -28.93 9.92
N ASN A 244 -8.27 -29.60 9.22
CA ASN A 244 -6.98 -29.97 9.79
C ASN A 244 -6.18 -28.73 10.20
N LEU A 245 -5.87 -28.62 11.50
CA LEU A 245 -5.16 -27.48 12.07
C LEU A 245 -3.78 -27.26 11.42
N LEU A 246 -3.08 -28.34 11.05
CA LEU A 246 -1.77 -28.24 10.41
C LEU A 246 -1.84 -27.51 9.06
N VAL A 247 -2.91 -27.75 8.30
CA VAL A 247 -3.17 -27.07 7.03
C VAL A 247 -3.45 -25.58 7.26
N GLY A 248 -4.25 -25.25 8.29
CA GLY A 248 -4.50 -23.86 8.67
C GLY A 248 -3.23 -23.11 9.10
N ILE A 249 -2.35 -23.76 9.86
CA ILE A 249 -1.04 -23.19 10.25
C ILE A 249 -0.14 -22.99 9.03
N ALA A 250 -0.07 -23.97 8.12
CA ALA A 250 0.70 -23.85 6.89
C ALA A 250 0.22 -22.67 6.02
N MET A 251 -1.10 -22.48 5.92
CA MET A 251 -1.73 -21.36 5.20
C MET A 251 -1.43 -20.01 5.85
N LEU A 252 -1.45 -19.93 7.19
CA LEU A 252 -1.04 -18.73 7.92
C LEU A 252 0.40 -18.34 7.57
N PHE A 253 1.34 -19.29 7.67
CA PHE A 253 2.74 -19.04 7.38
C PHE A 253 3.04 -18.79 5.90
N ALA A 254 2.24 -19.35 4.98
CA ALA A 254 2.27 -18.96 3.58
C ALA A 254 1.96 -17.46 3.41
N GLY A 255 0.97 -16.93 4.14
CA GLY A 255 0.69 -15.50 4.17
C GLY A 255 1.85 -14.66 4.71
N PHE A 256 2.45 -15.09 5.83
CA PHE A 256 3.63 -14.43 6.41
C PHE A 256 4.82 -14.39 5.44
N CYS A 257 5.13 -15.50 4.78
CA CYS A 257 6.30 -15.62 3.91
C CYS A 257 6.27 -14.58 2.78
N THR A 258 5.18 -14.53 2.01
CA THR A 258 5.03 -13.51 0.95
C THR A 258 4.88 -12.11 1.53
N GLY A 259 4.08 -11.91 2.60
CA GLY A 259 3.85 -10.58 3.18
C GLY A 259 5.13 -9.89 3.65
N PHE A 260 6.03 -10.61 4.31
CA PHE A 260 7.33 -10.06 4.72
C PHE A 260 8.35 -10.05 3.57
N GLY A 261 8.31 -11.04 2.68
CA GLY A 261 9.24 -11.18 1.56
C GLY A 261 9.18 -10.02 0.56
N THR A 262 8.03 -9.37 0.42
CA THR A 262 7.85 -8.26 -0.53
C THR A 262 8.36 -6.91 0.01
N ILE A 263 8.59 -6.78 1.32
CA ILE A 263 8.97 -5.51 1.96
C ILE A 263 10.30 -4.99 1.38
N GLY A 264 11.32 -5.86 1.36
CA GLY A 264 12.66 -5.50 0.89
C GLY A 264 12.70 -5.17 -0.61
N ALA A 265 11.96 -5.93 -1.42
CA ALA A 265 11.89 -5.75 -2.87
C ALA A 265 11.29 -4.38 -3.23
N GLY A 266 10.11 -4.05 -2.68
CA GLY A 266 9.43 -2.79 -2.95
C GLY A 266 10.25 -1.56 -2.56
N ILE A 267 10.86 -1.56 -1.36
CA ILE A 267 11.69 -0.43 -0.91
C ILE A 267 12.94 -0.27 -1.80
N SER A 268 13.60 -1.38 -2.14
CA SER A 268 14.85 -1.35 -2.90
C SER A 268 14.62 -0.97 -4.36
N SER A 269 13.52 -1.46 -4.94
CA SER A 269 13.07 -1.08 -6.29
C SER A 269 12.78 0.43 -6.37
N GLY A 270 12.06 0.97 -5.37
CA GLY A 270 11.81 2.41 -5.23
C GLY A 270 13.07 3.27 -5.09
N LYS A 271 14.09 2.78 -4.36
CA LYS A 271 15.38 3.48 -4.24
C LYS A 271 16.16 3.50 -5.56
N THR A 272 16.22 2.36 -6.24
CA THR A 272 16.90 2.22 -7.54
C THR A 272 16.26 3.11 -8.60
N SER A 273 14.92 3.12 -8.67
CA SER A 273 14.18 3.99 -9.58
C SER A 273 14.33 5.47 -9.21
N SER A 274 14.36 5.82 -7.92
CA SER A 274 14.61 7.19 -7.45
C SER A 274 15.98 7.71 -7.89
N ALA A 275 17.02 6.89 -7.76
CA ALA A 275 18.37 7.26 -8.18
C ALA A 275 18.42 7.52 -9.69
N ALA A 276 17.81 6.65 -10.50
CA ALA A 276 17.70 6.84 -11.93
C ALA A 276 16.87 8.09 -12.29
N CYS A 277 15.73 8.30 -11.61
CA CYS A 277 14.85 9.45 -11.80
C CYS A 277 15.58 10.78 -11.58
N HIS A 278 16.35 10.88 -10.49
CA HIS A 278 17.15 12.06 -10.19
C HIS A 278 18.18 12.34 -11.29
N GLN A 279 18.85 11.31 -11.80
CA GLN A 279 19.82 11.46 -12.89
C GLN A 279 19.15 11.83 -14.22
N ILE A 280 17.97 11.27 -14.51
CA ILE A 280 17.17 11.64 -15.69
C ILE A 280 16.72 13.11 -15.61
N ALA A 281 16.39 13.60 -14.41
CA ALA A 281 16.04 15.01 -14.22
C ALA A 281 17.21 15.95 -14.50
N LEU A 282 18.44 15.57 -14.11
CA LEU A 282 19.64 16.36 -14.38
C LEU A 282 20.10 16.28 -15.84
N ALA A 283 20.02 15.10 -16.45
CA ALA A 283 20.54 14.81 -17.79
C ALA A 283 19.51 14.02 -18.63
N PRO A 284 18.45 14.68 -19.15
CA PRO A 284 17.37 14.02 -19.90
C PRO A 284 17.85 13.30 -21.17
N GLU A 285 18.97 13.72 -21.75
CA GLU A 285 19.60 13.10 -22.91
C GLU A 285 20.11 11.68 -22.62
N LYS A 286 20.43 11.35 -21.36
CA LYS A 286 20.87 10.01 -20.94
C LYS A 286 19.71 9.08 -20.59
N TYR A 287 18.47 9.49 -20.86
CA TYR A 287 17.26 8.77 -20.50
C TYR A 287 17.28 7.29 -20.87
N SER A 288 17.59 6.96 -22.12
CA SER A 288 17.49 5.59 -22.65
C SER A 288 18.40 4.61 -21.89
N LEU A 289 19.61 5.05 -21.54
CA LEU A 289 20.56 4.28 -20.77
C LEU A 289 20.09 4.10 -19.32
N LEU A 290 19.75 5.21 -18.65
CA LEU A 290 19.36 5.22 -17.23
C LEU A 290 18.08 4.42 -16.99
N ALA A 291 17.07 4.60 -17.86
CA ALA A 291 15.81 3.88 -17.76
C ALA A 291 16.02 2.36 -17.89
N ARG A 292 16.81 1.92 -18.89
CA ARG A 292 17.09 0.49 -19.12
C ARG A 292 17.83 -0.14 -17.94
N VAL A 293 18.90 0.50 -17.47
CA VAL A 293 19.68 0.00 -16.32
C VAL A 293 18.81 -0.07 -15.07
N SER A 294 17.97 0.95 -14.84
CA SER A 294 17.06 0.97 -13.70
C SER A 294 16.05 -0.18 -13.77
N MET A 295 15.36 -0.37 -14.89
CA MET A 295 14.34 -1.42 -15.05
C MET A 295 14.95 -2.82 -14.93
N PHE A 296 16.12 -3.05 -15.51
CA PHE A 296 16.84 -4.31 -15.35
C PHE A 296 17.20 -4.57 -13.88
N SER A 297 17.71 -3.56 -13.18
CA SER A 297 18.05 -3.69 -11.76
C SER A 297 16.82 -3.93 -10.89
N GLN A 298 15.69 -3.24 -11.17
CA GLN A 298 14.43 -3.47 -10.48
C GLN A 298 13.93 -4.90 -10.68
N GLY A 299 13.99 -5.43 -11.91
CA GLY A 299 13.62 -6.82 -12.19
C GLY A 299 14.48 -7.85 -11.44
N LEU A 300 15.78 -7.57 -11.23
CA LEU A 300 16.64 -8.42 -10.40
C LEU A 300 16.28 -8.34 -8.91
N ILE A 301 15.96 -7.14 -8.41
CA ILE A 301 15.53 -6.93 -7.01
C ILE A 301 14.26 -7.72 -6.71
N ASP A 302 13.31 -7.74 -7.64
CA ASP A 302 12.01 -8.40 -7.46
C ASP A 302 12.12 -9.93 -7.39
N THR A 303 13.25 -10.53 -7.79
CA THR A 303 13.49 -11.98 -7.63
C THR A 303 13.38 -12.45 -6.18
N CYS A 304 13.76 -11.61 -5.21
CA CYS A 304 13.59 -11.91 -3.79
C CYS A 304 12.12 -12.09 -3.39
N ALA A 305 11.23 -11.27 -3.96
CA ALA A 305 9.79 -11.40 -3.73
C ALA A 305 9.23 -12.63 -4.45
N ILE A 306 9.77 -12.99 -5.62
CA ILE A 306 9.41 -14.22 -6.34
C ILE A 306 9.77 -15.46 -5.50
N TYR A 307 10.92 -15.50 -4.83
CA TYR A 307 11.27 -16.63 -3.96
C TYR A 307 10.27 -16.80 -2.80
N ALA A 308 9.85 -15.70 -2.18
CA ALA A 308 8.83 -15.73 -1.14
C ALA A 308 7.48 -16.22 -1.68
N LEU A 309 7.07 -15.73 -2.86
CA LEU A 309 5.88 -16.19 -3.56
C LEU A 309 5.93 -17.70 -3.82
N LEU A 310 7.05 -18.21 -4.35
CA LEU A 310 7.21 -19.63 -4.66
C LEU A 310 7.06 -20.51 -3.41
N ILE A 311 7.69 -20.13 -2.29
CA ILE A 311 7.55 -20.86 -1.03
C ILE A 311 6.12 -20.82 -0.50
N SER A 312 5.46 -19.65 -0.56
CA SER A 312 4.05 -19.54 -0.18
C SER A 312 3.14 -20.41 -1.03
N LEU A 313 3.33 -20.43 -2.35
CA LEU A 313 2.56 -21.29 -3.26
C LEU A 313 2.79 -22.77 -2.97
N LEU A 314 4.05 -23.17 -2.75
CA LEU A 314 4.39 -24.54 -2.40
C LEU A 314 3.72 -24.95 -1.08
N LEU A 315 3.76 -24.12 -0.04
CA LEU A 315 3.07 -24.39 1.24
C LEU A 315 1.55 -24.59 1.05
N ILE A 316 0.91 -23.74 0.24
CA ILE A 316 -0.53 -23.85 -0.04
C ILE A 316 -0.84 -25.14 -0.82
N ILE A 317 0.01 -25.53 -1.76
CA ILE A 317 -0.18 -26.75 -2.56
C ILE A 317 0.11 -28.00 -1.73
N THR A 318 1.24 -28.07 -1.03
CA THR A 318 1.65 -29.25 -0.26
C THR A 318 0.73 -29.53 0.91
N SER A 319 0.20 -28.48 1.55
CA SER A 319 -0.74 -28.65 2.66
C SER A 319 -2.05 -29.32 2.24
N ARG A 320 -2.46 -29.24 0.97
CA ARG A 320 -3.61 -30.02 0.45
C ARG A 320 -3.35 -31.53 0.40
N TYR A 321 -2.09 -31.94 0.27
CA TYR A 321 -1.71 -33.35 0.24
C TYR A 321 -1.39 -33.91 1.63
N MET A 322 -1.45 -33.10 2.69
CA MET A 322 -1.30 -33.53 4.09
C MET A 322 -2.59 -34.13 4.68
N VAL A 323 -3.53 -34.51 3.82
CA VAL A 323 -4.85 -35.06 4.15
C VAL A 323 -4.89 -36.54 3.85
#